data_AF-A0A061ARE1-F1
#
_entry.id   AF-A0A061ARE1-F1
#
_cell.length_a   1.000
_cell.length_b   1.000
_cell.length_c   1.000
_cell.angle_alpha   90.00
_cell.angle_beta   90.00
_cell.angle_gamma   90.00
#
_symmetry.space_group_name_H-M   'P 1'
#
loop_
_entity.id
_entity.type
_entity.pdbx_description
1 polymer ?
#
loop_
_entity_poly.entity_id
_entity_poly.type
_entity_poly.pdbx_seq_one_letter_code
_entity_poly.pdbx_strand_id
1 'polypeptide(L)'
;MSLPPANNDPVIPPLRHLLQSVYTPIFSTFPLLQSIISQLSTASKTLPTLIRDDIQWARESLDEDVNKLKKIQDHIKFLGAEETHTEPSEMMKVFAEVMDFTELILLDDFVEVLKGINEGLKDEEKAVLKVKNKGLDAVVTDVKRFVISLKVVAKSVRDLQHFEVEQIKKLELEISPRLDDLEKRFDALLVLA
;
A
#
# COMPACT_ATOMS: atom_id res chain seq x y z
N MET A 1 35.46 -19.72 0.42
CA MET A 1 35.09 -19.11 -0.86
C MET A 1 34.59 -17.72 -0.54
N SER A 2 35.22 -16.68 -1.06
CA SER A 2 34.78 -15.30 -0.85
C SER A 2 33.52 -15.07 -1.66
N LEU A 3 32.46 -14.57 -1.03
CA LEU A 3 31.27 -14.11 -1.75
C LEU A 3 31.69 -12.97 -2.71
N PRO A 4 31.07 -12.86 -3.90
CA PRO A 4 31.33 -11.74 -4.80
C PRO A 4 31.04 -10.40 -4.08
N PRO A 5 31.74 -9.31 -4.46
CA PRO A 5 31.67 -8.06 -3.72
C PRO A 5 30.26 -7.45 -3.70
N ALA A 6 29.98 -6.78 -2.58
CA ALA A 6 28.86 -5.88 -2.36
C ALA A 6 28.70 -4.86 -3.49
N ASN A 7 27.47 -4.42 -3.71
CA ASN A 7 27.03 -3.60 -4.82
C ASN A 7 27.91 -2.33 -5.02
N ASN A 8 28.78 -2.32 -6.03
CA ASN A 8 29.74 -1.22 -6.33
C ASN A 8 29.16 -0.13 -7.24
N ASP A 9 27.92 -0.31 -7.73
CA ASP A 9 27.27 0.66 -8.60
C ASP A 9 26.78 1.87 -7.77
N PRO A 10 27.26 3.10 -8.06
CA PRO A 10 26.87 4.31 -7.33
C PRO A 10 25.38 4.67 -7.49
N VAL A 11 24.68 4.09 -8.46
CA VAL A 11 23.24 4.26 -8.69
C VAL A 11 22.40 3.49 -7.68
N ILE A 12 22.91 2.36 -7.18
CA ILE A 12 22.13 1.44 -6.34
C ILE A 12 21.72 2.08 -5.01
N PRO A 13 22.61 2.73 -4.22
CA PRO A 13 22.19 3.35 -2.97
C PRO A 13 21.06 4.39 -3.10
N PRO A 14 21.14 5.39 -4.02
CA PRO A 14 20.06 6.36 -4.17
C PRO A 14 18.79 5.73 -4.75
N LEU A 15 18.89 4.77 -5.68
CA LEU A 15 17.72 4.04 -6.18
C LEU A 15 17.04 3.26 -5.05
N ARG A 16 17.81 2.54 -4.23
CA ARG A 16 17.30 1.82 -3.07
C ARG A 16 16.55 2.74 -2.12
N HIS A 17 17.13 3.91 -1.82
CA HIS A 17 16.51 4.90 -0.96
C HIS A 17 15.16 5.37 -1.54
N LEU A 18 15.15 5.73 -2.82
CA LEU A 18 13.95 6.15 -3.54
C LEU A 18 12.86 5.07 -3.47
N LEU A 19 13.17 3.81 -3.82
CA LEU A 19 12.19 2.72 -3.78
C LEU A 19 11.67 2.46 -2.36
N GLN A 20 12.56 2.51 -1.36
CA GLN A 20 12.20 2.31 0.04
C GLN A 20 11.25 3.38 0.58
N SER A 21 11.37 4.63 0.10
CA SER A 21 10.45 5.72 0.45
C SER A 21 9.01 5.44 0.01
N VAL A 22 8.81 4.64 -1.04
CA VAL A 22 7.49 4.24 -1.54
C VAL A 22 7.03 2.92 -0.89
N TYR A 23 7.93 1.96 -0.70
CA TYR A 23 7.60 0.69 -0.06
C TYR A 23 7.14 0.84 1.39
N THR A 24 7.73 1.77 2.15
CA THR A 24 7.46 1.91 3.58
C THR A 24 5.99 2.26 3.88
N PRO A 25 5.38 3.27 3.22
CA PRO A 25 3.95 3.54 3.34
C PRO A 25 3.08 2.34 2.97
N ILE A 26 3.43 1.61 1.91
CA ILE A 26 2.65 0.45 1.44
C ILE A 26 2.59 -0.62 2.52
N PHE A 27 3.75 -1.14 2.95
CA PHE A 27 3.80 -2.23 3.92
C PHE A 27 3.22 -1.84 5.27
N SER A 28 3.31 -0.55 5.63
CA SER A 28 2.70 -0.03 6.85
C SER A 28 1.17 0.09 6.75
N THR A 29 0.62 0.28 5.55
CA THR A 29 -0.83 0.51 5.36
C THR A 29 -1.66 -0.75 5.52
N PHE A 30 -1.17 -1.91 5.07
CA PHE A 30 -1.94 -3.16 5.12
C PHE A 30 -2.37 -3.58 6.54
N PRO A 31 -1.49 -3.52 7.56
CA PRO A 31 -1.90 -3.69 8.95
C PRO A 31 -2.97 -2.68 9.42
N LEU A 32 -2.94 -1.45 8.93
CA LEU A 32 -3.98 -0.45 9.25
C LEU A 32 -5.31 -0.84 8.63
N LEU A 33 -5.31 -1.27 7.37
CA LEU A 33 -6.52 -1.76 6.69
C LEU A 33 -7.08 -3.00 7.41
N GLN A 34 -6.22 -3.90 7.91
CA GLN A 34 -6.64 -5.04 8.74
C GLN A 34 -7.32 -4.60 10.03
N SER A 35 -6.81 -3.55 10.70
CA SER A 35 -7.47 -2.98 11.88
C SER A 35 -8.84 -2.40 11.52
N ILE A 36 -8.91 -1.60 10.43
CA ILE A 36 -10.13 -0.96 9.95
C ILE A 36 -11.21 -2.01 9.65
N ILE A 37 -10.89 -3.06 8.87
CA ILE A 37 -11.86 -4.10 8.53
C ILE A 37 -12.26 -4.95 9.74
N SER A 38 -11.37 -5.14 10.72
CA SER A 38 -11.69 -5.83 11.97
C SER A 38 -12.66 -5.03 12.84
N GLN A 39 -12.53 -3.70 12.87
CA GLN A 39 -13.49 -2.81 13.51
C GLN A 39 -14.85 -2.88 12.81
N LEU A 40 -14.87 -2.85 11.47
CA LEU A 40 -16.10 -3.01 10.68
C LEU A 40 -16.78 -4.37 10.92
N SER A 41 -16.00 -5.46 10.96
CA SER A 41 -16.47 -6.81 11.28
C SER A 41 -17.08 -6.90 12.69
N THR A 42 -16.56 -6.13 13.65
CA THR A 42 -17.14 -6.05 14.99
C THR A 42 -18.44 -5.26 15.00
N ALA A 43 -18.49 -4.11 14.31
CA ALA A 43 -19.69 -3.29 14.21
C ALA A 43 -20.83 -3.99 13.46
N SER A 44 -20.51 -4.81 12.46
CA SER A 44 -21.48 -5.51 11.62
C SER A 44 -22.19 -6.68 12.31
N LYS A 45 -21.78 -7.08 13.52
CA LYS A 45 -22.42 -8.19 14.27
C LYS A 45 -23.92 -7.99 14.51
N THR A 46 -24.38 -6.74 14.51
CA THR A 46 -25.79 -6.38 14.72
C THR A 46 -26.55 -6.14 13.40
N LEU A 47 -25.86 -6.22 12.27
CA LEU A 47 -26.42 -6.00 10.93
C LEU A 47 -26.94 -7.30 10.31
N PRO A 48 -27.73 -7.22 9.23
CA PRO A 48 -28.17 -8.39 8.47
C PRO A 48 -27.02 -9.32 8.07
N THR A 49 -27.32 -10.63 8.02
CA THR A 49 -26.35 -11.68 7.68
C THR A 49 -25.57 -11.39 6.40
N LEU A 50 -26.22 -10.90 5.35
CA LEU A 50 -25.56 -10.58 4.07
C LEU A 50 -24.40 -9.58 4.24
N ILE A 51 -24.66 -8.45 4.90
CA ILE A 51 -23.64 -7.41 5.15
C ILE A 51 -22.50 -7.95 6.02
N ARG A 52 -22.84 -8.76 7.03
CA ARG A 52 -21.85 -9.38 7.89
C ARG A 52 -20.94 -10.33 7.11
N ASP A 53 -21.53 -11.12 6.21
CA ASP A 53 -20.80 -12.10 5.41
C ASP A 53 -19.91 -11.39 4.37
N ASP A 54 -20.36 -10.30 3.74
CA ASP A 54 -19.54 -9.47 2.85
C ASP A 54 -18.33 -8.86 3.56
N ILE A 55 -18.53 -8.33 4.78
CA ILE A 55 -17.43 -7.76 5.59
C ILE A 55 -16.47 -8.85 6.05
N GLN A 56 -16.98 -10.04 6.39
CA GLN A 56 -16.16 -11.17 6.79
C GLN A 56 -15.32 -11.66 5.62
N TRP A 57 -15.90 -11.77 4.42
CA TRP A 57 -15.17 -12.11 3.20
C TRP A 57 -14.08 -11.06 2.89
N ALA A 58 -14.40 -9.77 2.98
CA ALA A 58 -13.43 -8.69 2.76
C ALA A 58 -12.26 -8.76 3.74
N ARG A 59 -12.52 -9.13 5.00
CA ARG A 59 -11.49 -9.35 6.01
C ARG A 59 -10.59 -10.54 5.67
N GLU A 60 -11.18 -11.67 5.32
CA GLU A 60 -10.43 -12.88 4.96
C GLU A 60 -9.55 -12.66 3.74
N SER A 61 -10.08 -11.99 2.70
CA SER A 61 -9.31 -11.59 1.53
C SER A 61 -8.10 -10.73 1.92
N LEU A 62 -8.32 -9.69 2.74
CA LEU A 62 -7.24 -8.80 3.17
C LEU A 62 -6.18 -9.53 4.02
N ASP A 63 -6.59 -10.48 4.87
CA ASP A 63 -5.66 -11.29 5.66
C ASP A 63 -4.76 -12.18 4.78
N GLU A 64 -5.31 -12.76 3.71
CA GLU A 64 -4.52 -13.48 2.71
C GLU A 64 -3.53 -12.56 1.99
N ASP A 65 -3.96 -11.35 1.66
CA ASP A 65 -3.17 -10.38 0.93
C ASP A 65 -2.01 -9.82 1.76
N VAL A 66 -2.23 -9.59 3.05
CA VAL A 66 -1.16 -9.25 4.00
C VAL A 66 -0.10 -10.36 4.07
N ASN A 67 -0.52 -11.63 4.01
CA ASN A 67 0.43 -12.74 4.00
C ASN A 67 1.25 -12.80 2.71
N LYS A 68 0.64 -12.51 1.55
CA LYS A 68 1.37 -12.39 0.27
C LYS A 68 2.37 -11.24 0.32
N LEU A 69 1.97 -10.09 0.86
CA LEU A 69 2.83 -8.92 1.00
C LEU A 69 4.02 -9.13 1.93
N LYS A 70 3.86 -9.87 3.03
CA LYS A 70 4.99 -10.21 3.91
C LYS A 70 6.09 -10.97 3.14
N LYS A 71 5.70 -11.94 2.29
CA LYS A 71 6.66 -12.67 1.45
C LYS A 71 7.38 -11.75 0.47
N ILE A 72 6.64 -10.83 -0.14
CA ILE A 72 7.19 -9.81 -1.03
C ILE A 72 8.15 -8.89 -0.28
N GLN A 73 7.77 -8.43 0.91
CA GLN A 73 8.60 -7.57 1.75
C GLN A 73 9.92 -8.26 2.13
N ASP A 74 9.89 -9.55 2.46
CA ASP A 74 11.09 -10.31 2.76
C ASP A 74 11.97 -10.51 1.52
N HIS A 75 11.38 -10.70 0.34
CA HIS A 75 12.11 -10.72 -0.92
C HIS A 75 12.78 -9.38 -1.25
N ILE A 76 12.09 -8.26 -1.03
CA ILE A 76 12.67 -6.91 -1.18
C ILE A 76 13.82 -6.68 -0.20
N LYS A 77 13.69 -7.11 1.07
CA LYS A 77 14.79 -7.03 2.04
C LYS A 77 16.02 -7.81 1.57
N PHE A 78 15.81 -8.99 0.98
CA PHE A 78 16.90 -9.79 0.42
C PHE A 78 17.61 -9.08 -0.74
N LEU A 79 16.85 -8.49 -1.68
CA LEU A 79 17.41 -7.69 -2.78
C LEU A 79 18.06 -6.39 -2.31
N GLY A 80 17.57 -5.83 -1.21
CA GLY A 80 18.10 -4.62 -0.59
C GLY A 80 19.35 -4.85 0.26
N ALA A 81 19.72 -6.10 0.55
CA ALA A 81 20.89 -6.42 1.35
C ALA A 81 22.17 -6.03 0.60
N GLU A 82 23.11 -5.40 1.31
CA GLU A 82 24.34 -4.86 0.71
C GLU A 82 25.22 -5.94 0.07
N GLU A 83 25.10 -7.16 0.56
CA GLU A 83 25.85 -8.34 0.13
C GLU A 83 25.25 -9.02 -1.12
N THR A 84 24.06 -8.58 -1.55
CA THR A 84 23.39 -9.08 -2.75
C THR A 84 23.82 -8.26 -3.97
N HIS A 85 24.32 -8.92 -5.00
CA HIS A 85 24.52 -8.29 -6.31
C HIS A 85 23.15 -8.08 -6.95
N THR A 86 22.80 -6.83 -7.24
CA THR A 86 21.49 -6.45 -7.79
C THR A 86 21.69 -5.32 -8.80
N GLU A 87 21.06 -5.43 -9.96
CA GLU A 87 21.11 -4.41 -11.00
C GLU A 87 19.97 -3.38 -10.84
N PRO A 88 20.15 -2.11 -11.24
CA PRO A 88 19.08 -1.11 -11.17
C PRO A 88 17.80 -1.52 -11.91
N SER A 89 17.96 -2.20 -13.04
CA SER A 89 16.87 -2.76 -13.85
C SER A 89 16.06 -3.82 -13.10
N GLU A 90 16.73 -4.69 -12.35
CA GLU A 90 16.10 -5.72 -11.52
C GLU A 90 15.32 -5.09 -10.36
N MET A 91 15.90 -4.08 -9.69
CA MET A 91 15.21 -3.34 -8.62
C MET A 91 13.93 -2.68 -9.13
N MET A 92 13.98 -2.06 -10.32
CA MET A 92 12.81 -1.44 -10.93
C MET A 92 11.77 -2.44 -11.40
N LYS A 93 12.20 -3.59 -11.93
CA LYS A 93 11.28 -4.66 -12.31
C LYS A 93 10.50 -5.16 -11.09
N VAL A 94 11.21 -5.46 -10.00
CA VAL A 94 10.58 -5.88 -8.74
C VAL A 94 9.68 -4.78 -8.21
N PHE A 95 10.09 -3.52 -8.25
CA PHE A 95 9.24 -2.40 -7.89
C PHE A 95 7.94 -2.37 -8.69
N ALA A 96 8.01 -2.48 -10.01
CA ALA A 96 6.83 -2.50 -10.87
C ALA A 96 5.89 -3.65 -10.51
N GLU A 97 6.41 -4.86 -10.31
CA GLU A 97 5.62 -6.03 -9.90
C GLU A 97 4.93 -5.82 -8.53
N VAL A 98 5.64 -5.24 -7.57
CA VAL A 98 5.11 -4.93 -6.22
C VAL A 98 4.00 -3.89 -6.31
N MET A 99 4.22 -2.84 -7.11
CA MET A 99 3.22 -1.78 -7.29
C MET A 99 2.00 -2.31 -8.05
N ASP A 100 2.17 -3.13 -9.09
CA ASP A 100 1.05 -3.72 -9.84
C ASP A 100 0.20 -4.60 -8.91
N PHE A 101 0.84 -5.43 -8.10
CA PHE A 101 0.15 -6.25 -7.11
C PHE A 101 -0.59 -5.39 -6.08
N THR A 102 0.10 -4.39 -5.51
CA THR A 102 -0.46 -3.53 -4.45
C THR A 102 -1.59 -2.64 -4.94
N GLU A 103 -1.41 -1.97 -6.07
CA GLU A 103 -2.34 -0.97 -6.60
C GLU A 103 -3.58 -1.62 -7.21
N LEU A 104 -3.38 -2.56 -8.14
CA LEU A 104 -4.46 -3.08 -8.98
C LEU A 104 -5.23 -4.22 -8.32
N ILE A 105 -4.53 -5.09 -7.58
CA ILE A 105 -5.14 -6.33 -7.09
C ILE A 105 -5.59 -6.17 -5.64
N LEU A 106 -4.84 -5.45 -4.81
CA LEU A 106 -5.14 -5.41 -3.38
C LEU A 106 -5.99 -4.20 -2.99
N LEU A 107 -5.51 -3.00 -3.31
CA LEU A 107 -6.12 -1.79 -2.77
C LEU A 107 -7.36 -1.33 -3.54
N ASP A 108 -7.36 -1.48 -4.87
CA ASP A 108 -8.55 -1.15 -5.69
C ASP A 108 -9.72 -2.11 -5.38
N ASP A 109 -9.46 -3.41 -5.31
CA ASP A 109 -10.48 -4.41 -4.97
C ASP A 109 -11.04 -4.15 -3.56
N PHE A 110 -10.18 -3.87 -2.58
CA PHE A 110 -10.64 -3.52 -1.23
C PHE A 110 -11.53 -2.27 -1.22
N VAL A 111 -11.18 -1.23 -1.99
CA VAL A 111 -11.99 -0.01 -2.10
C VAL A 111 -13.35 -0.29 -2.74
N GLU A 112 -13.39 -1.06 -3.83
CA GLU A 112 -14.65 -1.39 -4.51
C GLU A 112 -15.54 -2.29 -3.65
N VAL A 113 -14.97 -3.20 -2.87
CA VAL A 113 -15.72 -4.03 -1.92
C VAL A 113 -16.34 -3.18 -0.82
N LEU A 114 -15.56 -2.31 -0.17
CA LEU A 114 -16.11 -1.42 0.86
C LEU A 114 -17.16 -0.46 0.30
N LYS A 115 -16.98 -0.01 -0.94
CA LYS A 115 -17.95 0.84 -1.64
C LYS A 115 -19.24 0.08 -1.95
N GLY A 116 -19.15 -1.16 -2.45
CA GLY A 116 -20.29 -2.02 -2.70
C GLY A 116 -21.08 -2.31 -1.42
N ILE A 117 -20.39 -2.58 -0.31
CA ILE A 117 -21.02 -2.72 1.01
C ILE A 117 -21.76 -1.42 1.35
N ASN A 118 -21.09 -0.26 1.28
CA ASN A 118 -21.69 1.03 1.63
C ASN A 118 -22.93 1.40 0.79
N GLU A 119 -22.91 1.07 -0.50
CA GLU A 119 -24.04 1.29 -1.42
C GLU A 119 -25.23 0.37 -1.09
N GLY A 120 -24.97 -0.84 -0.59
CA GLY A 120 -25.99 -1.79 -0.15
C GLY A 120 -26.64 -1.46 1.20
N LEU A 121 -26.07 -0.56 2.00
CA LEU A 121 -26.59 -0.19 3.31
C LEU A 121 -27.77 0.79 3.23
N LYS A 122 -28.77 0.54 4.07
CA LYS A 122 -29.80 1.52 4.45
C LYS A 122 -29.24 2.56 5.40
N ASP A 123 -29.93 3.69 5.54
CA ASP A 123 -29.46 4.81 6.38
C ASP A 123 -29.30 4.41 7.87
N GLU A 124 -30.20 3.57 8.36
CA GLU A 124 -30.14 2.99 9.72
C GLU A 124 -28.88 2.15 9.93
N GLU A 125 -28.46 1.40 8.91
CA GLU A 125 -27.31 0.51 8.95
C GLU A 125 -26.00 1.31 8.79
N LYS A 126 -26.00 2.36 7.96
CA LYS A 126 -24.89 3.34 7.86
C LYS A 126 -24.62 4.04 9.19
N ALA A 127 -25.66 4.26 10.00
CA ALA A 127 -25.50 4.85 11.32
C ALA A 127 -24.76 3.93 12.32
N VAL A 128 -24.82 2.61 12.10
CA VAL A 128 -24.16 1.57 12.91
C VAL A 128 -22.75 1.29 12.40
N LEU A 129 -22.58 1.16 11.09
CA LEU A 129 -21.32 0.72 10.49
C LEU A 129 -20.31 1.87 10.41
N LYS A 130 -19.55 2.03 11.50
CA LYS A 130 -18.57 3.10 11.70
C LYS A 130 -17.23 2.54 12.17
N VAL A 131 -16.17 3.27 11.82
CA VAL A 131 -14.82 3.06 12.34
C VAL A 131 -14.48 4.24 13.24
N LYS A 132 -14.29 3.96 14.53
CA LYS A 132 -14.28 4.97 15.60
C LYS A 132 -15.54 5.85 15.54
N ASN A 133 -15.49 6.99 14.86
CA ASN A 133 -16.61 7.93 14.69
C ASN A 133 -16.88 8.31 13.22
N LYS A 134 -16.19 7.68 12.25
CA LYS A 134 -16.40 7.92 10.83
C LYS A 134 -17.33 6.87 10.23
N GLY A 135 -18.28 7.31 9.42
CA GLY A 135 -19.09 6.43 8.57
C GLY A 135 -18.25 5.72 7.53
N LEU A 136 -18.77 4.59 7.04
CA LEU A 136 -18.09 3.79 6.01
C LEU A 136 -17.79 4.60 4.74
N ASP A 137 -18.65 5.54 4.36
CA ASP A 137 -18.44 6.46 3.24
C ASP A 137 -17.15 7.29 3.37
N ALA A 138 -16.89 7.82 4.56
CA ALA A 138 -15.69 8.59 4.86
C ALA A 138 -14.45 7.68 4.91
N VAL A 139 -14.58 6.47 5.46
CA VAL A 139 -13.50 5.47 5.46
C VAL A 139 -13.11 5.08 4.03
N VAL A 140 -14.08 4.76 3.17
CA VAL A 140 -13.87 4.47 1.74
C VAL A 140 -13.17 5.64 1.05
N THR A 141 -13.60 6.87 1.34
CA THR A 141 -12.98 8.08 0.77
C THR A 141 -11.53 8.23 1.19
N ASP A 142 -11.21 8.00 2.46
CA ASP A 142 -9.85 8.11 2.98
C ASP A 142 -8.93 7.04 2.38
N VAL A 143 -9.39 5.79 2.31
CA VAL A 143 -8.63 4.70 1.66
C VAL A 143 -8.43 5.03 0.18
N LYS A 144 -9.46 5.42 -0.55
CA LYS A 144 -9.36 5.79 -1.97
C LYS A 144 -8.36 6.92 -2.23
N ARG A 145 -8.33 7.94 -1.37
CA ARG A 145 -7.36 9.04 -1.46
C ARG A 145 -5.92 8.56 -1.26
N PHE A 146 -5.71 7.65 -0.31
CA PHE A 146 -4.40 7.00 -0.15
C PHE A 146 -3.99 6.25 -1.43
N VAL A 147 -4.88 5.41 -1.98
CA VAL A 147 -4.61 4.65 -3.21
C VAL A 147 -4.25 5.55 -4.39
N ILE A 148 -4.99 6.64 -4.59
CA ILE A 148 -4.71 7.62 -5.64
C ILE A 148 -3.32 8.24 -5.45
N SER A 149 -2.98 8.63 -4.23
CA SER A 149 -1.69 9.26 -3.91
C SER A 149 -0.54 8.29 -4.16
N LEU A 150 -0.72 7.02 -3.75
CA LEU A 150 0.24 5.96 -4.01
C LEU A 150 0.48 5.77 -5.51
N LYS A 151 -0.59 5.66 -6.31
CA LYS A 151 -0.51 5.51 -7.77
C LYS A 151 0.24 6.66 -8.44
N VAL A 152 0.01 7.88 -7.98
CA VAL A 152 0.70 9.07 -8.50
C VAL A 152 2.20 9.01 -8.21
N VAL A 153 2.60 8.65 -6.98
CA VAL A 153 4.01 8.48 -6.60
C VAL A 153 4.65 7.33 -7.39
N ALA A 154 4.04 6.15 -7.36
CA ALA A 154 4.55 4.95 -8.01
C ALA A 154 4.72 5.11 -9.52
N LYS A 155 3.75 5.73 -10.20
CA LYS A 155 3.88 6.07 -11.63
C LYS A 155 5.12 6.92 -11.92
N SER A 156 5.37 7.93 -11.10
CA SER A 156 6.52 8.82 -11.25
C SER A 156 7.85 8.04 -11.17
N VAL A 157 7.91 7.05 -10.26
CA VAL A 157 9.06 6.17 -10.10
C VAL A 157 9.18 5.18 -11.27
N ARG A 158 8.07 4.57 -11.71
CA ARG A 158 8.04 3.66 -12.87
C ARG A 158 8.46 4.35 -14.18
N ASP A 159 8.19 5.64 -14.32
CA ASP A 159 8.55 6.43 -15.50
C ASP A 159 10.07 6.77 -15.56
N LEU A 160 10.88 6.33 -14.59
CA LEU A 160 12.34 6.47 -14.62
C LEU A 160 12.95 5.59 -15.72
N GLN A 161 13.32 6.21 -16.85
CA GLN A 161 13.84 5.51 -18.04
C GLN A 161 15.36 5.28 -18.01
N HIS A 162 16.09 6.08 -17.24
CA HIS A 162 17.56 6.09 -17.23
C HIS A 162 18.06 6.10 -15.79
N PHE A 163 19.04 5.25 -15.52
CA PHE A 163 19.57 5.03 -14.17
C PHE A 163 20.86 5.81 -13.97
N GLU A 164 20.72 7.11 -13.72
CA GLU A 164 21.81 8.00 -13.36
C GLU A 164 21.54 8.62 -11.98
N VAL A 165 22.59 8.81 -11.18
CA VAL A 165 22.47 9.34 -9.80
C VAL A 165 21.75 10.69 -9.78
N GLU A 166 22.09 11.58 -10.71
CA GLU A 166 21.53 12.92 -10.88
C GLU A 166 20.05 12.87 -11.22
N GLN A 167 19.64 11.89 -12.04
CA GLN A 167 18.24 11.73 -12.43
C GLN A 167 17.40 11.16 -11.30
N ILE A 168 17.94 10.21 -10.54
CA ILE A 168 17.28 9.68 -9.33
C ILE A 168 17.08 10.80 -8.31
N LYS A 169 18.11 11.60 -8.05
CA LYS A 169 18.01 12.75 -7.13
C LYS A 169 17.01 13.80 -7.62
N LYS A 170 17.00 14.08 -8.93
CA LYS A 170 16.02 15.01 -9.51
C LYS A 170 14.60 14.50 -9.34
N LEU A 171 14.38 13.21 -9.60
CA LEU A 171 13.09 12.56 -9.42
C LEU A 171 12.66 12.59 -7.96
N GLU A 172 13.56 12.27 -7.03
CA GLU A 172 13.31 12.34 -5.58
C GLU A 172 12.81 13.73 -5.15
N LEU A 173 13.45 14.80 -5.63
CA LEU A 173 13.00 16.18 -5.41
C LEU A 173 11.63 16.47 -6.05
N GLU A 174 11.36 15.94 -7.24
CA GLU A 174 10.09 16.12 -7.94
C GLU A 174 8.93 15.41 -7.22
N ILE A 175 9.18 14.21 -6.69
CA ILE A 175 8.15 13.40 -6.03
C ILE A 175 8.02 13.69 -4.54
N SER A 176 8.97 14.39 -3.91
CA SER A 176 8.93 14.73 -2.48
C SER A 176 7.57 15.33 -2.03
N PRO A 177 6.96 16.31 -2.74
CA PRO A 177 5.64 16.82 -2.37
C PRO A 177 4.52 15.77 -2.46
N ARG A 178 4.68 14.76 -3.33
CA ARG A 178 3.73 13.66 -3.53
C ARG A 178 3.92 12.60 -2.44
N LEU A 179 5.15 12.35 -2.01
CA LEU A 179 5.47 11.54 -0.84
C LEU A 179 4.88 12.17 0.44
N ASP A 180 5.02 13.49 0.61
CA ASP A 180 4.39 14.21 1.73
C ASP A 180 2.86 14.09 1.72
N ASP A 181 2.22 14.12 0.55
CA ASP A 181 0.76 13.89 0.45
C ASP A 181 0.42 12.44 0.81
N LEU A 182 1.17 11.48 0.29
CA LEU A 182 1.00 10.04 0.61
C LEU A 182 1.12 9.78 2.11
N GLU A 183 2.11 10.38 2.78
CA GLU A 183 2.29 10.29 4.23
C GLU A 183 1.11 10.91 4.98
N LYS A 184 0.62 12.08 4.56
CA LYS A 184 -0.61 12.67 5.13
C LYS A 184 -1.83 11.77 4.96
N ARG A 185 -1.94 11.04 3.84
CA ARG A 185 -3.03 10.06 3.64
C ARG A 185 -2.86 8.86 4.54
N PHE A 186 -1.63 8.38 4.72
CA PHE A 186 -1.31 7.32 5.66
C PHE A 186 -1.69 7.71 7.09
N ASP A 187 -1.31 8.90 7.54
CA ASP A 187 -1.66 9.40 8.89
C ASP A 187 -3.17 9.48 9.10
N ALA A 188 -3.92 9.88 8.06
CA ALA A 188 -5.37 9.88 8.11
C ALA A 188 -5.97 8.48 8.33
N LEU A 189 -5.36 7.44 7.75
CA LEU A 189 -5.73 6.04 7.98
C LEU A 189 -5.28 5.54 9.36
N LEU A 190 -4.10 5.96 9.82
CA LEU A 190 -3.58 5.61 11.14
C LEU A 190 -4.51 6.09 12.25
N VAL A 191 -5.12 7.26 12.09
CA VAL A 191 -6.14 7.78 13.02
C VAL A 191 -7.40 6.89 13.04
N LEU A 192 -7.66 6.07 12.03
CA LEU A 192 -8.81 5.15 11.98
C LEU A 192 -8.49 3.76 12.54
N ALA A 193 -7.25 3.30 12.39
CA ALA A 193 -6.77 2.01 12.89
C ALA A 193 -6.68 1.94 14.42
#